data_AF-F4SV39-F1
#
_entry.id   AF-F4SV39-F1
#
_cell.length_a   1.000
_cell.length_b   1.000
_cell.length_c   1.000
_cell.angle_alpha   90.00
_cell.angle_beta   90.00
_cell.angle_gamma   90.00
#
_symmetry.space_group_name_H-M   'P 1'
#
loop_
_entity.id
_entity.type
_entity.pdbx_description
1 polymer ?
#
loop_
_entity_poly.entity_id
_entity_poly.type
_entity_poly.pdbx_seq_one_letter_code
_entity_poly.pdbx_strand_id
1 'polypeptide(L)'
;MKLADAPKKHPVPFGVNGLRESLPNTTPAGDNTASYNLGFPPITMTLKSAGGLPPKGQDMNQILYELSSLSRWASAGAFNKYDSTFATAVGGYPKQSIIASDDGSTLFISTIDDNLNNPNAVATGWISFSNIISKANGAMQKAQNGSDIEDKGAFQNNLGLTFSGTTTSFVSHGPGIMIMQGGKVIAPSGTGNFLVVNFPQAFPNGCISAFAIFEDGVYNQTPFELSIVPTDTNMTVGILSSGGSVFFNERSIRWLAVGF
;
A
#
# COMPACT_ATOMS: atom_id res chain seq x y z
N MET A 1 31.57 8.10 14.08
CA MET A 1 31.07 8.02 15.47
C MET A 1 30.23 6.77 15.60
N LYS A 2 30.36 6.02 16.70
CA LYS A 2 29.55 4.84 17.02
C LYS A 2 28.44 5.24 18.00
N LEU A 3 27.35 4.48 18.07
CA LEU A 3 26.29 4.71 19.06
C LEU A 3 26.82 4.66 20.51
N ALA A 4 27.84 3.82 20.75
CA ALA A 4 28.52 3.74 22.04
C ALA A 4 29.26 5.04 22.44
N ASP A 5 29.53 5.94 21.48
CA ASP A 5 30.19 7.23 21.71
C ASP A 5 29.17 8.34 22.04
N ALA A 6 27.92 7.99 22.37
CA ALA A 6 26.87 8.96 22.67
C ALA A 6 27.25 9.86 23.86
N PRO A 7 27.08 11.19 23.75
CA PRO A 7 27.46 12.11 24.80
C PRO A 7 26.63 11.90 26.07
N LYS A 8 27.22 12.26 27.23
CA LYS A 8 26.51 12.24 28.51
C LYS A 8 25.31 13.19 28.46
N LYS A 9 24.13 12.68 28.83
CA LYS A 9 22.92 13.51 28.98
C LYS A 9 23.04 14.36 30.24
N HIS A 10 22.81 15.67 30.12
CA HIS A 10 22.82 16.59 31.25
C HIS A 10 21.38 16.80 31.77
N PRO A 11 21.08 16.38 33.01
CA PRO A 11 19.71 16.46 33.54
C PRO A 11 19.32 17.87 34.01
N VAL A 12 20.28 18.77 34.20
CA VAL A 12 20.05 20.11 34.77
C VAL A 12 20.53 21.17 33.77
N PRO A 13 19.65 22.12 33.36
CA PRO A 13 20.06 23.27 32.58
C PRO A 13 21.10 24.12 33.33
N PHE A 14 22.01 24.72 32.59
CA PHE A 14 23.04 25.60 33.14
C PHE A 14 22.39 26.80 33.83
N GLY A 15 22.90 27.20 35.00
CA GLY A 15 22.41 28.40 35.69
C GLY A 15 20.96 28.33 36.19
N VAL A 16 20.35 27.15 36.31
CA VAL A 16 18.94 26.99 36.73
C VAL A 16 18.60 27.76 38.03
N ASN A 17 19.51 27.71 39.01
CA ASN A 17 19.41 28.41 40.30
C ASN A 17 20.36 29.63 40.39
N GLY A 18 21.02 29.97 39.28
CA GLY A 18 21.91 31.13 39.21
C GLY A 18 21.15 32.42 38.93
N LEU A 19 21.79 33.56 39.18
CA LEU A 19 21.26 34.87 38.77
C LEU A 19 21.16 34.93 37.25
N ARG A 20 19.96 35.27 36.75
CA ARG A 20 19.61 35.39 35.33
C ARG A 20 18.69 36.60 35.14
N GLU A 21 18.69 37.16 33.93
CA GLU A 21 17.76 38.21 33.50
C GLU A 21 17.27 37.92 32.08
N SER A 22 16.08 38.42 31.70
CA SER A 22 15.53 38.17 30.37
C SER A 22 16.32 38.92 29.30
N LEU A 23 16.67 38.23 28.22
CA LEU A 23 17.35 38.86 27.09
C LEU A 23 16.35 39.62 26.20
N PRO A 24 16.61 40.90 25.87
CA PRO A 24 15.84 41.62 24.87
C PRO A 24 16.21 41.20 23.45
N ASN A 25 15.37 41.56 22.47
CA ASN A 25 15.72 41.37 21.05
C ASN A 25 16.89 42.24 20.60
N THR A 26 17.01 43.46 21.14
CA THR A 26 18.06 44.42 20.81
C THR A 26 18.71 44.98 22.08
N THR A 27 20.01 45.32 21.98
CA THR A 27 20.74 45.95 23.06
C THR A 27 20.48 47.46 23.09
N PRO A 28 20.16 48.05 24.26
CA PRO A 28 20.07 49.50 24.42
C PRO A 28 21.40 50.21 24.09
N ALA A 29 21.34 51.40 23.52
CA ALA A 29 22.54 52.15 23.13
C ALA A 29 23.45 52.42 24.35
N GLY A 30 24.72 52.02 24.24
CA GLY A 30 25.72 52.20 25.31
C GLY A 30 25.64 51.21 26.46
N ASP A 31 24.75 50.21 26.40
CA ASP A 31 24.59 49.20 27.45
C ASP A 31 25.39 47.91 27.13
N ASN A 32 25.82 47.19 28.16
CA ASN A 32 26.51 45.91 28.06
C ASN A 32 25.58 44.68 28.04
N THR A 33 24.26 44.90 28.00
CA THR A 33 23.23 43.86 27.96
C THR A 33 23.33 43.06 26.66
N ALA A 34 23.40 41.74 26.77
CA ALA A 34 23.32 40.87 25.61
C ALA A 34 21.89 40.88 25.03
N SER A 35 21.77 40.68 23.72
CA SER A 35 20.46 40.58 23.07
C SER A 35 20.45 39.48 22.02
N TYR A 36 19.27 39.04 21.60
CA TYR A 36 19.18 38.01 20.54
C TYR A 36 19.77 38.48 19.22
N ASN A 37 19.64 39.76 18.86
CA ASN A 37 20.15 40.26 17.58
C ASN A 37 21.66 40.51 17.59
N LEU A 38 22.24 40.95 18.71
CA LEU A 38 23.66 41.35 18.77
C LEU A 38 24.54 40.39 19.56
N GLY A 39 23.97 39.42 20.27
CA GLY A 39 24.70 38.68 21.30
C GLY A 39 25.26 39.65 22.32
N PHE A 40 26.54 39.49 22.69
CA PHE A 40 27.24 40.48 23.51
C PHE A 40 27.63 41.71 22.66
N PRO A 41 27.20 42.92 23.03
CA PRO A 41 27.40 44.12 22.20
C PRO A 41 28.87 44.54 22.15
N PRO A 42 29.32 45.30 21.13
CA PRO A 42 30.73 45.69 20.96
C PRO A 42 31.37 46.39 22.16
N ILE A 43 30.58 47.12 22.97
CA ILE A 43 31.08 47.77 24.20
C ILE A 43 31.68 46.76 25.20
N THR A 44 31.29 45.48 25.09
CA THR A 44 31.86 44.37 25.88
C THR A 44 33.17 43.81 25.39
N MET A 45 33.56 44.19 24.17
CA MET A 45 34.82 43.80 23.54
C MET A 45 35.81 44.98 23.47
N THR A 46 35.42 46.16 23.97
CA THR A 46 36.30 47.31 24.13
C THR A 46 37.07 47.20 25.44
N LEU A 47 38.35 47.62 25.43
CA LEU A 47 39.16 47.69 26.64
C LEU A 47 38.48 48.57 27.70
N LYS A 48 38.53 48.15 28.96
CA LYS A 48 37.97 48.92 30.08
C LYS A 48 38.60 50.32 30.18
N SER A 49 39.89 50.45 29.87
CA SER A 49 40.59 51.75 29.81
C SER A 49 40.09 52.67 28.69
N ALA A 50 39.46 52.12 27.66
CA ALA A 50 38.85 52.84 26.55
C ALA A 50 37.33 53.01 26.72
N GLY A 51 36.80 52.80 27.94
CA GLY A 51 35.36 52.95 28.24
C GLY A 51 34.50 51.71 28.00
N GLY A 52 35.11 50.54 27.76
CA GLY A 52 34.38 49.28 27.63
C GLY A 52 33.76 48.80 28.95
N LEU A 53 32.64 48.07 28.85
CA LEU A 53 31.89 47.51 29.97
C LEU A 53 31.90 45.97 29.88
N PRO A 54 32.23 45.22 30.93
CA PRO A 54 32.30 43.76 30.84
C PRO A 54 30.94 43.12 30.48
N PRO A 55 30.89 41.94 29.84
CA PRO A 55 29.66 41.18 29.68
C PRO A 55 28.94 40.94 31.03
N LYS A 56 27.61 41.02 31.06
CA LYS A 56 26.85 40.68 32.26
C LYS A 56 26.80 39.16 32.45
N GLY A 57 27.15 38.70 33.65
CA GLY A 57 27.08 37.27 33.99
C GLY A 57 25.63 36.74 34.01
N GLN A 58 24.65 37.60 34.30
CA GLN A 58 23.22 37.26 34.27
C GLN A 58 22.76 36.92 32.86
N ASP A 59 23.14 37.74 31.87
CA ASP A 59 22.87 37.48 30.45
C ASP A 59 23.52 36.19 29.95
N MET A 60 24.79 35.96 30.31
CA MET A 60 25.49 34.71 29.97
C MET A 60 24.78 33.50 30.57
N ASN A 61 24.39 33.58 31.85
CA ASN A 61 23.64 32.52 32.48
C ASN A 61 22.29 32.29 31.80
N GLN A 62 21.61 33.35 31.33
CA GLN A 62 20.32 33.23 30.66
C GLN A 62 20.44 32.52 29.31
N ILE A 63 21.35 32.96 28.42
CA ILE A 63 21.49 32.30 27.10
C ILE A 63 21.95 30.84 27.24
N LEU A 64 22.84 30.55 28.20
CA LEU A 64 23.27 29.18 28.48
C LEU A 64 22.14 28.35 29.08
N TYR A 65 21.28 28.93 29.90
CA TYR A 65 20.09 28.27 30.43
C TYR A 65 19.13 27.88 29.31
N GLU A 66 18.83 28.79 28.37
CA GLU A 66 17.93 28.54 27.24
C GLU A 66 18.47 27.44 26.32
N LEU A 67 19.74 27.57 25.90
CA LEU A 67 20.37 26.57 25.02
C LEU A 67 20.49 25.19 25.67
N SER A 68 20.85 25.14 26.96
CA SER A 68 20.94 23.87 27.68
C SER A 68 19.56 23.25 27.97
N SER A 69 18.51 24.06 28.12
CA SER A 69 17.13 23.59 28.25
C SER A 69 16.64 22.94 26.94
N LEU A 70 16.87 23.59 25.80
CA LEU A 70 16.57 23.01 24.47
C LEU A 70 17.38 21.74 24.22
N SER A 71 18.67 21.75 24.57
CA SER A 71 19.55 20.58 24.43
C SER A 71 19.08 19.41 25.29
N ARG A 72 18.61 19.67 26.52
CA ARG A 72 18.04 18.66 27.41
C ARG A 72 16.76 18.07 26.82
N TRP A 73 15.87 18.90 26.29
CA TRP A 73 14.64 18.47 25.61
C TRP A 73 14.93 17.55 24.43
N ALA A 74 15.83 17.97 23.54
CA ALA A 74 16.26 17.15 22.40
C ALA A 74 16.94 15.84 22.85
N SER A 75 17.78 15.89 23.89
CA SER A 75 18.47 14.69 24.44
C SER A 75 17.51 13.67 25.09
N ALA A 76 16.32 14.12 25.50
CA ALA A 76 15.26 13.25 25.98
C ALA A 76 14.54 12.50 24.85
N GLY A 77 14.79 12.87 23.58
CA GLY A 77 14.09 12.32 22.42
C GLY A 77 12.69 12.90 22.23
N ALA A 78 12.40 14.04 22.85
CA ALA A 78 11.11 14.70 22.72
C ALA A 78 10.99 15.42 21.38
N PHE A 79 9.85 15.23 20.71
CA PHE A 79 9.49 15.97 19.50
C PHE A 79 8.64 17.18 19.86
N ASN A 80 8.87 18.30 19.16
CA ASN A 80 8.02 19.48 19.30
C ASN A 80 6.66 19.24 18.65
N LYS A 81 5.62 19.88 19.19
CA LYS A 81 4.31 19.94 18.54
C LYS A 81 4.28 21.11 17.55
N TYR A 82 3.23 21.16 16.74
CA TYR A 82 2.98 22.33 15.90
C TYR A 82 2.79 23.58 16.77
N ASP A 83 3.54 24.62 16.50
CA ASP A 83 3.41 25.94 17.13
C ASP A 83 3.24 26.99 16.03
N SER A 84 2.04 27.58 15.94
CA SER A 84 1.73 28.57 14.91
C SER A 84 2.58 29.84 15.05
N THR A 85 2.86 30.26 16.28
CA THR A 85 3.65 31.47 16.54
C THR A 85 5.09 31.26 16.09
N PHE A 86 5.67 30.11 16.43
CA PHE A 86 6.99 29.73 15.94
C PHE A 86 7.02 29.60 14.42
N ALA A 87 6.06 28.88 13.83
CA ALA A 87 5.99 28.68 12.38
C ALA A 87 5.96 30.02 11.64
N THR A 88 5.10 30.95 12.04
CA THR A 88 5.05 32.29 11.44
C THR A 88 6.37 33.04 11.63
N ALA A 89 6.99 32.96 12.81
CA ALA A 89 8.23 33.68 13.10
C ALA A 89 9.43 33.19 12.26
N VAL A 90 9.47 31.90 11.90
CA VAL A 90 10.59 31.31 11.14
C VAL A 90 10.30 31.12 9.64
N GLY A 91 9.14 31.54 9.15
CA GLY A 91 8.74 31.36 7.75
C GLY A 91 8.11 30.00 7.43
N GLY A 92 7.79 29.21 8.44
CA GLY A 92 7.18 27.89 8.32
C GLY A 92 8.15 26.75 8.65
N TYR A 93 7.60 25.56 8.83
CA TYR A 93 8.42 24.37 9.06
C TYR A 93 9.08 23.93 7.74
N PRO A 94 10.41 23.73 7.70
CA PRO A 94 11.11 23.30 6.49
C PRO A 94 10.73 21.87 6.10
N LYS A 95 11.01 21.49 4.85
CA LYS A 95 10.82 20.11 4.39
C LYS A 95 11.63 19.15 5.27
N GLN A 96 11.08 17.96 5.52
CA GLN A 96 11.65 16.92 6.39
C GLN A 96 11.67 17.25 7.90
N SER A 97 11.15 18.40 8.33
CA SER A 97 10.90 18.63 9.75
C SER A 97 9.93 17.58 10.31
N ILE A 98 10.17 17.18 11.56
CA ILE A 98 9.36 16.18 12.26
C ILE A 98 8.75 16.81 13.50
N ILE A 99 7.43 16.74 13.62
CA ILE A 99 6.68 17.21 14.79
C ILE A 99 5.70 16.15 15.29
N ALA A 100 5.40 16.17 16.57
CA ALA A 100 4.41 15.28 17.18
C ALA A 100 2.98 15.81 17.01
N SER A 101 2.02 14.90 16.94
CA SER A 101 0.60 15.24 17.06
C SER A 101 0.26 15.75 18.47
N ASP A 102 -0.86 16.46 18.59
CA ASP A 102 -1.29 17.06 19.86
C ASP A 102 -1.64 16.00 20.91
N ASP A 103 -2.20 14.87 20.46
CA ASP A 103 -2.54 13.71 21.28
C ASP A 103 -1.36 12.74 21.51
N GLY A 104 -0.22 12.96 20.83
CA GLY A 104 0.96 12.10 20.89
C GLY A 104 0.79 10.72 20.20
N SER A 105 -0.26 10.52 19.41
CA SER A 105 -0.52 9.24 18.72
C SER A 105 0.34 9.01 17.48
N THR A 106 0.92 10.07 16.89
CA THR A 106 1.74 9.96 15.68
C THR A 106 2.78 11.08 15.59
N LEU A 107 3.70 10.92 14.63
CA LEU A 107 4.60 11.97 14.17
C LEU A 107 4.22 12.36 12.74
N PHE A 108 4.42 13.64 12.42
CA PHE A 108 4.24 14.20 11.09
C PHE A 108 5.59 14.62 10.51
N ILE A 109 5.83 14.29 9.25
CA ILE A 109 6.99 14.75 8.47
C ILE A 109 6.50 15.80 7.46
N SER A 110 7.10 16.99 7.45
CA SER A 110 6.78 18.00 6.43
C SER A 110 7.30 17.56 5.05
N THR A 111 6.48 17.69 4.02
CA THR A 111 6.82 17.33 2.63
C THR A 111 7.17 18.54 1.76
N ILE A 112 6.97 19.75 2.28
CA ILE A 112 7.25 21.03 1.62
C ILE A 112 8.07 21.93 2.55
N ASP A 113 8.80 22.87 1.96
CA ASP A 113 9.41 23.98 2.70
C ASP A 113 8.33 25.00 3.10
N ASP A 114 8.67 25.84 4.09
CA ASP A 114 7.82 26.94 4.56
C ASP A 114 6.39 26.49 4.97
N ASN A 115 6.27 25.30 5.55
CA ASN A 115 4.96 24.72 5.87
C ASN A 115 4.32 25.39 7.09
N LEU A 116 3.25 26.15 6.84
CA LEU A 116 2.44 26.86 7.84
C LEU A 116 1.15 26.10 8.22
N ASN A 117 0.91 24.92 7.65
CA ASN A 117 -0.29 24.16 7.95
C ASN A 117 -0.14 23.41 9.26
N ASN A 118 -1.15 23.45 10.14
CA ASN A 118 -1.20 22.58 11.31
C ASN A 118 -1.59 21.15 10.89
N PRO A 119 -0.71 20.13 11.03
CA PRO A 119 -1.02 18.77 10.63
C PRO A 119 -2.15 18.12 11.45
N ASN A 120 -2.44 18.62 12.65
CA ASN A 120 -3.56 18.15 13.47
C ASN A 120 -4.92 18.61 12.90
N ALA A 121 -4.93 19.61 12.02
CA ALA A 121 -6.15 20.13 11.39
C ALA A 121 -6.26 19.73 9.90
N VAL A 122 -5.17 19.85 9.15
CA VAL A 122 -5.12 19.54 7.72
C VAL A 122 -3.81 18.84 7.36
N ALA A 123 -3.89 17.79 6.54
CA ALA A 123 -2.72 17.00 6.15
C ALA A 123 -1.89 17.62 5.01
N THR A 124 -2.29 18.78 4.48
CA THR A 124 -1.59 19.45 3.36
C THR A 124 -0.14 19.74 3.72
N GLY A 125 0.80 19.23 2.93
CA GLY A 125 2.23 19.39 3.21
C GLY A 125 2.78 18.45 4.30
N TRP A 126 2.00 17.47 4.78
CA TRP A 126 2.40 16.55 5.85
C TRP A 126 2.16 15.10 5.48
N ILE A 127 3.07 14.22 5.91
CA ILE A 127 2.85 12.77 5.94
C ILE A 127 2.90 12.31 7.40
N SER A 128 1.88 11.58 7.83
CA SER A 128 1.84 10.96 9.16
C SER A 128 2.52 9.59 9.16
N PHE A 129 3.33 9.31 10.18
CA PHE A 129 3.90 7.97 10.42
C PHE A 129 2.80 6.90 10.59
N SER A 130 1.70 7.23 11.28
CA SER A 130 0.56 6.30 11.43
C SER A 130 -0.08 5.94 10.08
N ASN A 131 -0.15 6.90 9.15
CA ASN A 131 -0.64 6.64 7.79
C ASN A 131 0.31 5.74 7.01
N ILE A 132 1.63 5.89 7.18
CA ILE A 132 2.61 4.99 6.56
C ILE A 132 2.43 3.57 7.07
N ILE A 133 2.30 3.38 8.39
CA ILE A 133 2.09 2.07 9.02
C ILE A 133 0.77 1.45 8.55
N SER A 134 -0.32 2.22 8.52
CA SER A 134 -1.63 1.74 8.06
C SER A 134 -1.59 1.27 6.60
N LYS A 135 -0.96 2.05 5.71
CA LYS A 135 -0.76 1.67 4.31
C LYS A 135 0.08 0.41 4.17
N ALA A 136 1.13 0.25 4.98
CA ALA A 136 1.94 -0.96 4.99
C ALA A 136 1.15 -2.19 5.48
N ASN A 137 0.34 -2.04 6.52
CA ASN A 137 -0.51 -3.12 7.04
C ASN A 137 -1.66 -3.49 6.10
N GLY A 138 -2.16 -2.54 5.31
CA GLY A 138 -3.18 -2.76 4.27
C GLY A 138 -2.63 -3.32 2.96
N ALA A 139 -1.33 -3.18 2.71
CA ALA A 139 -0.73 -3.68 1.49
C ALA A 139 -0.82 -5.21 1.43
N MET A 140 -1.34 -5.72 0.31
CA MET A 140 -1.46 -7.16 0.02
C MET A 140 -2.40 -7.96 0.94
N GLN A 141 -3.32 -7.31 1.66
CA GLN A 141 -4.37 -8.05 2.36
C GLN A 141 -5.20 -8.84 1.33
N LYS A 142 -5.25 -10.17 1.46
CA LYS A 142 -5.96 -11.07 0.52
C LYS A 142 -7.42 -10.65 0.28
N ALA A 143 -8.07 -10.05 1.28
CA ALA A 143 -9.43 -9.55 1.19
C ALA A 143 -9.58 -8.22 0.41
N GLN A 144 -8.50 -7.46 0.25
CA GLN A 144 -8.47 -6.17 -0.46
C GLN A 144 -7.87 -6.25 -1.87
N ASN A 145 -7.21 -7.37 -2.22
CA ASN A 145 -6.67 -7.56 -3.57
C ASN A 145 -7.80 -7.51 -4.62
N GLY A 146 -7.84 -6.43 -5.40
CA GLY A 146 -8.85 -6.20 -6.44
C GLY A 146 -10.19 -5.66 -5.93
N SER A 147 -10.26 -5.18 -4.68
CA SER A 147 -11.49 -4.56 -4.15
C SER A 147 -11.86 -3.25 -4.85
N ASP A 148 -10.84 -2.54 -5.32
CA ASP A 148 -10.88 -1.27 -6.06
C ASP A 148 -11.19 -1.44 -7.55
N ILE A 149 -11.23 -2.68 -8.04
CA ILE A 149 -11.61 -2.97 -9.42
C ILE A 149 -13.14 -2.87 -9.53
N GLU A 150 -13.57 -1.83 -10.25
CA GLU A 150 -14.97 -1.50 -10.50
C GLU A 150 -15.69 -2.65 -11.22
N ASP A 151 -15.14 -3.13 -12.34
CA ASP A 151 -15.63 -4.29 -13.07
C ASP A 151 -14.66 -5.47 -12.96
N LYS A 152 -14.94 -6.34 -11.98
CA LYS A 152 -14.16 -7.55 -11.72
C LYS A 152 -14.26 -8.55 -12.87
N GLY A 153 -15.38 -8.58 -13.59
CA GLY A 153 -15.59 -9.47 -14.72
C GLY A 153 -14.73 -9.07 -15.92
N ALA A 154 -14.74 -7.77 -16.29
CA ALA A 154 -13.87 -7.26 -17.34
C ALA A 154 -12.38 -7.44 -17.01
N PHE A 155 -11.99 -7.23 -15.75
CA PHE A 155 -10.62 -7.50 -15.31
C PHE A 155 -10.23 -8.97 -15.43
N GLN A 156 -11.08 -9.89 -14.97
CA GLN A 156 -10.89 -11.33 -15.16
C GLN A 156 -10.78 -11.68 -16.65
N ASN A 157 -11.60 -11.05 -17.49
CA ASN A 157 -11.59 -11.28 -18.93
C ASN A 157 -10.27 -10.86 -19.58
N ASN A 158 -9.76 -9.68 -19.22
CA ASN A 158 -8.49 -9.15 -19.72
C ASN A 158 -7.28 -9.95 -19.22
N LEU A 159 -7.39 -10.59 -18.05
CA LEU A 159 -6.38 -11.50 -17.53
C LEU A 159 -6.48 -12.93 -18.11
N GLY A 160 -7.52 -13.24 -18.89
CA GLY A 160 -7.75 -14.59 -19.40
C GLY A 160 -8.29 -15.58 -18.35
N LEU A 161 -8.76 -15.10 -17.20
CA LEU A 161 -9.47 -15.88 -16.18
C LEU A 161 -10.97 -16.04 -16.52
N THR A 162 -11.27 -16.05 -17.82
CA THR A 162 -12.62 -16.00 -18.39
C THR A 162 -13.40 -17.28 -18.12
N PHE A 163 -14.71 -17.11 -17.87
CA PHE A 163 -15.72 -18.04 -18.39
C PHE A 163 -15.93 -17.71 -19.87
N SER A 164 -15.09 -18.24 -20.76
CA SER A 164 -15.26 -18.01 -22.20
C SER A 164 -16.31 -18.98 -22.70
N GLY A 165 -17.57 -18.54 -22.78
CA GLY A 165 -18.67 -19.39 -23.18
C GLY A 165 -19.68 -18.73 -24.09
N THR A 166 -20.20 -19.51 -25.04
CA THR A 166 -21.42 -19.20 -25.80
C THR A 166 -22.63 -19.75 -25.04
N THR A 167 -23.86 -19.55 -25.54
CA THR A 167 -25.03 -20.30 -25.03
C THR A 167 -24.88 -21.83 -25.16
N THR A 168 -23.84 -22.30 -25.86
CA THR A 168 -23.57 -23.70 -26.18
C THR A 168 -22.21 -24.20 -25.73
N SER A 169 -21.37 -23.39 -25.07
CA SER A 169 -20.05 -23.84 -24.58
C SER A 169 -19.51 -22.97 -23.45
N PHE A 170 -18.51 -23.44 -22.71
CA PHE A 170 -17.73 -22.64 -21.76
C PHE A 170 -16.30 -23.20 -21.58
N VAL A 171 -15.39 -22.31 -21.17
CA VAL A 171 -14.05 -22.62 -20.63
C VAL A 171 -13.94 -21.91 -19.30
N SER A 172 -13.47 -22.59 -18.25
CA SER A 172 -13.26 -22.04 -16.91
C SER A 172 -11.89 -22.45 -16.41
N HIS A 173 -11.11 -21.49 -15.94
CA HIS A 173 -9.80 -21.71 -15.34
C HIS A 173 -9.94 -21.83 -13.81
N GLY A 174 -9.67 -23.01 -13.28
CA GLY A 174 -9.71 -23.30 -11.85
C GLY A 174 -8.42 -22.88 -11.12
N PRO A 175 -8.33 -23.14 -9.80
CA PRO A 175 -7.09 -22.91 -9.05
C PRO A 175 -5.91 -23.69 -9.65
N GLY A 176 -4.76 -23.02 -9.81
CA GLY A 176 -3.58 -23.61 -10.44
C GLY A 176 -3.65 -23.58 -11.97
N ILE A 177 -3.39 -24.72 -12.61
CA ILE A 177 -3.39 -24.87 -14.08
C ILE A 177 -4.63 -25.60 -14.62
N MET A 178 -5.58 -25.94 -13.74
CA MET A 178 -6.78 -26.68 -14.11
C MET A 178 -7.67 -25.88 -15.07
N ILE A 179 -8.12 -26.54 -16.13
CA ILE A 179 -9.08 -26.03 -17.10
C ILE A 179 -10.31 -26.96 -17.07
N MET A 180 -11.50 -26.38 -16.98
CA MET A 180 -12.77 -27.08 -17.16
C MET A 180 -13.48 -26.51 -18.38
N GLN A 181 -13.94 -27.37 -19.27
CA GLN A 181 -14.64 -26.98 -20.49
C GLN A 181 -15.93 -27.76 -20.60
N GLY A 182 -16.97 -27.20 -21.18
CA GLY A 182 -18.22 -27.92 -21.39
C GLY A 182 -19.08 -27.26 -22.46
N GLY A 183 -20.15 -27.93 -22.86
CA GLY A 183 -21.03 -27.38 -23.88
C GLY A 183 -22.11 -28.32 -24.37
N LYS A 184 -22.74 -27.90 -25.48
CA LYS A 184 -23.78 -28.61 -26.23
C LYS A 184 -23.38 -28.69 -27.70
N VAL A 185 -23.48 -29.88 -28.29
CA VAL A 185 -23.25 -30.11 -29.72
C VAL A 185 -24.46 -30.83 -30.30
N ILE A 186 -24.92 -30.38 -31.47
CA ILE A 186 -25.92 -31.10 -32.29
C ILE A 186 -25.15 -31.81 -33.40
N ALA A 187 -25.32 -33.13 -33.50
CA ALA A 187 -24.66 -33.92 -34.53
C ALA A 187 -25.18 -33.55 -35.92
N PRO A 188 -24.32 -33.41 -36.93
CA PRO A 188 -24.76 -33.21 -38.31
C PRO A 188 -25.70 -34.33 -38.80
N SER A 189 -26.51 -34.02 -39.81
CA SER A 189 -27.30 -35.03 -40.53
C SER A 189 -26.39 -36.11 -41.14
N GLY A 190 -26.80 -37.37 -41.03
CA GLY A 190 -26.01 -38.53 -41.47
C GLY A 190 -24.88 -38.94 -40.52
N THR A 191 -24.72 -38.31 -39.36
CA THR A 191 -23.69 -38.73 -38.38
C THR A 191 -23.99 -40.15 -37.88
N GLY A 192 -23.02 -41.05 -38.06
CA GLY A 192 -23.09 -42.45 -37.65
C GLY A 192 -22.93 -42.64 -36.14
N ASN A 193 -22.18 -43.68 -35.75
CA ASN A 193 -22.01 -44.06 -34.34
C ASN A 193 -20.95 -43.24 -33.59
N PHE A 194 -20.19 -42.38 -34.29
CA PHE A 194 -19.11 -41.60 -33.71
C PHE A 194 -19.32 -40.11 -33.98
N LEU A 195 -19.16 -39.30 -32.94
CA LEU A 195 -19.22 -37.85 -32.99
C LEU A 195 -17.94 -37.28 -32.37
N VAL A 196 -17.25 -36.41 -33.10
CA VAL A 196 -16.11 -35.65 -32.58
C VAL A 196 -16.62 -34.34 -32.00
N VAL A 197 -16.22 -34.05 -30.76
CA VAL A 197 -16.50 -32.79 -30.07
C VAL A 197 -15.19 -32.07 -29.84
N ASN A 198 -15.02 -30.92 -30.50
CA ASN A 198 -13.83 -30.08 -30.32
C ASN A 198 -13.96 -29.25 -29.04
N PHE A 199 -12.90 -29.20 -28.24
CA PHE A 199 -12.82 -28.32 -27.09
C PHE A 199 -12.59 -26.87 -27.57
N PRO A 200 -13.20 -25.86 -26.93
CA PRO A 200 -12.94 -24.46 -27.23
C PRO A 200 -11.46 -24.06 -27.06
N GLN A 201 -10.74 -24.72 -26.15
CA GLN A 201 -9.32 -24.54 -25.89
C GLN A 201 -8.63 -25.90 -25.76
N ALA A 202 -7.40 -26.01 -26.27
CA ALA A 202 -6.60 -27.21 -26.02
C ALA A 202 -6.17 -27.29 -24.55
N PHE A 203 -6.21 -28.47 -23.93
CA PHE A 203 -5.61 -28.74 -22.63
C PHE A 203 -4.08 -28.88 -22.80
N PRO A 204 -3.25 -27.95 -22.28
CA PRO A 204 -1.81 -27.91 -22.56
C PRO A 204 -1.03 -29.19 -22.21
N ASN A 205 -1.47 -29.92 -21.19
CA ASN A 205 -0.90 -31.18 -20.70
C ASN A 205 -1.87 -32.36 -20.81
N GLY A 206 -3.02 -32.16 -21.46
CA GLY A 206 -3.99 -33.20 -21.79
C GLY A 206 -5.28 -33.16 -20.95
N CYS A 207 -6.31 -33.77 -21.52
CA CYS A 207 -7.58 -33.99 -20.83
C CYS A 207 -7.45 -35.15 -19.85
N ILE A 208 -7.83 -34.93 -18.59
CA ILE A 208 -7.83 -35.95 -17.53
C ILE A 208 -9.12 -36.77 -17.58
N SER A 209 -10.24 -36.10 -17.82
CA SER A 209 -11.57 -36.72 -17.77
C SER A 209 -12.54 -35.95 -18.66
N ALA A 210 -13.37 -36.69 -19.40
CA ALA A 210 -14.45 -36.13 -20.18
C ALA A 210 -15.71 -37.00 -20.05
N PHE A 211 -16.87 -36.37 -20.09
CA PHE A 211 -18.16 -37.05 -20.13
C PHE A 211 -19.12 -36.38 -21.13
N ALA A 212 -20.07 -37.17 -21.64
CA ALA A 212 -21.12 -36.72 -22.55
C ALA A 212 -22.44 -37.41 -22.21
N ILE A 213 -23.55 -36.70 -22.41
CA ILE A 213 -24.92 -37.21 -22.25
C ILE A 213 -25.77 -36.76 -23.42
N PHE A 214 -26.77 -37.55 -23.82
CA PHE A 214 -27.76 -37.11 -24.80
C PHE A 214 -28.75 -36.11 -24.18
N GLU A 215 -29.11 -35.10 -24.97
CA GLU A 215 -30.10 -34.08 -24.64
C GLU A 215 -31.06 -33.89 -25.83
N ASP A 216 -31.71 -34.97 -26.27
CA ASP A 216 -32.63 -34.97 -27.41
C ASP A 216 -34.09 -35.25 -27.03
N GLY A 217 -34.36 -35.53 -25.75
CA GLY A 217 -35.70 -35.85 -25.25
C GLY A 217 -36.26 -37.19 -25.75
N VAL A 218 -35.44 -38.07 -26.35
CA VAL A 218 -35.89 -39.35 -26.90
C VAL A 218 -35.62 -40.48 -25.89
N TYR A 219 -36.61 -40.76 -25.04
CA TYR A 219 -36.46 -41.72 -23.92
C TYR A 219 -36.68 -43.19 -24.30
N ASN A 220 -37.24 -43.49 -25.47
CA ASN A 220 -37.66 -44.84 -25.88
C ASN A 220 -36.64 -45.54 -26.81
N GLN A 221 -35.35 -45.46 -26.48
CA GLN A 221 -34.29 -46.08 -27.29
C GLN A 221 -33.79 -47.39 -26.66
N THR A 222 -33.24 -48.29 -27.48
CA THR A 222 -32.53 -49.45 -26.96
C THR A 222 -31.37 -48.97 -26.09
N PRO A 223 -31.12 -49.56 -24.90
CA PRO A 223 -29.98 -49.21 -24.09
C PRO A 223 -28.68 -49.25 -24.90
N PHE A 224 -27.84 -48.25 -24.69
CA PHE A 224 -26.53 -48.12 -25.31
C PHE A 224 -25.54 -47.56 -24.29
N GLU A 225 -24.27 -47.84 -24.49
CA GLU A 225 -23.17 -47.26 -23.73
C GLU A 225 -22.49 -46.17 -24.56
N LEU A 226 -21.89 -45.19 -23.87
CA LEU A 226 -21.06 -44.17 -24.51
C LEU A 226 -19.59 -44.48 -24.23
N SER A 227 -18.81 -44.64 -25.30
CA SER A 227 -17.36 -44.64 -25.24
C SER A 227 -16.86 -43.22 -25.43
N ILE A 228 -15.98 -42.76 -24.54
CA ILE A 228 -15.43 -41.40 -24.60
C ILE A 228 -13.91 -41.50 -24.65
N VAL A 229 -13.33 -40.99 -25.73
CA VAL A 229 -11.89 -41.01 -25.96
C VAL A 229 -11.42 -39.57 -26.10
N PRO A 230 -10.92 -38.94 -25.00
CA PRO A 230 -10.44 -37.57 -25.05
C PRO A 230 -9.00 -37.48 -25.57
N THR A 231 -8.68 -36.34 -26.18
CA THR A 231 -7.33 -35.86 -26.51
C THR A 231 -7.08 -34.53 -25.81
N ASP A 232 -6.04 -33.80 -26.19
CA ASP A 232 -5.80 -32.42 -25.76
C ASP A 232 -6.79 -31.41 -26.36
N THR A 233 -7.31 -31.67 -27.57
CA THR A 233 -8.05 -30.70 -28.38
C THR A 233 -9.51 -31.08 -28.62
N ASN A 234 -9.86 -32.36 -28.42
CA ASN A 234 -11.20 -32.86 -28.67
C ASN A 234 -11.50 -34.11 -27.85
N MET A 235 -12.72 -34.62 -27.98
CA MET A 235 -13.06 -35.98 -27.61
C MET A 235 -13.87 -36.65 -28.72
N THR A 236 -13.68 -37.95 -28.88
CA THR A 236 -14.58 -38.77 -29.69
C THR A 236 -15.58 -39.45 -28.78
N VAL A 237 -16.86 -39.19 -29.01
CA VAL A 237 -17.99 -39.87 -28.36
C VAL A 237 -18.50 -40.94 -29.30
N GLY A 238 -18.39 -42.20 -28.90
CA GLY A 238 -18.89 -43.35 -29.63
C GLY A 238 -20.13 -43.94 -28.95
N ILE A 239 -21.12 -44.34 -29.73
CA ILE A 239 -22.28 -45.12 -29.26
C ILE A 239 -21.94 -46.60 -29.43
N LEU A 240 -21.95 -47.34 -28.33
CA LEU A 240 -21.83 -48.79 -28.30
C LEU A 240 -23.21 -49.38 -28.01
N SER A 241 -23.80 -50.12 -28.95
CA SER A 241 -25.09 -50.78 -28.75
C SER A 241 -24.93 -52.30 -28.73
N SER A 242 -25.73 -52.99 -27.92
CA SER A 242 -25.73 -54.45 -27.84
C SER A 242 -26.79 -55.11 -28.73
N GLY A 243 -27.44 -54.37 -29.66
CA GLY A 243 -28.53 -54.96 -30.46
C GLY A 243 -29.33 -54.06 -31.40
N GLY A 244 -28.84 -52.89 -31.83
CA GLY A 244 -29.55 -52.04 -32.80
C GLY A 244 -28.78 -50.80 -33.23
N SER A 245 -29.04 -50.29 -34.43
CA SER A 245 -28.31 -49.17 -35.04
C SER A 245 -28.74 -47.82 -34.46
N VAL A 246 -28.25 -47.49 -33.26
CA VAL A 246 -28.43 -46.14 -32.65
C VAL A 246 -27.35 -45.22 -33.20
N PHE A 247 -27.78 -44.16 -33.90
CA PHE A 247 -26.90 -43.17 -34.50
C PHE A 247 -27.03 -41.81 -33.82
N PHE A 248 -26.02 -40.94 -34.01
CA PHE A 248 -26.09 -39.56 -33.57
C PHE A 248 -26.99 -38.69 -34.46
N ASN A 249 -27.09 -38.93 -35.77
CA ASN A 249 -27.95 -38.25 -36.75
C ASN A 249 -28.92 -37.17 -36.20
N GLU A 250 -28.50 -35.89 -36.20
CA GLU A 250 -29.29 -34.71 -35.74
C GLU A 250 -29.64 -34.64 -34.24
N ARG A 251 -29.15 -35.58 -33.44
CA ARG A 251 -29.31 -35.59 -31.98
C ARG A 251 -28.31 -34.67 -31.32
N SER A 252 -28.67 -34.16 -30.14
CA SER A 252 -27.80 -33.28 -29.37
C SER A 252 -27.22 -33.97 -28.15
N ILE A 253 -25.98 -33.61 -27.82
CA ILE A 253 -25.31 -34.02 -26.59
C ILE A 253 -24.89 -32.80 -25.77
N ARG A 254 -24.89 -32.97 -24.45
CA ARG A 254 -24.13 -32.11 -23.53
C ARG A 254 -22.86 -32.80 -23.07
N TRP A 255 -21.83 -32.03 -22.82
CA TRP A 255 -20.53 -32.55 -22.46
C TRP A 255 -19.78 -31.67 -21.46
N LEU A 256 -18.85 -32.28 -20.74
CA LEU A 256 -17.87 -31.63 -19.88
C LEU A 256 -16.53 -32.35 -20.02
N ALA A 257 -15.44 -31.60 -20.04
CA ALA A 257 -14.08 -32.09 -19.99
C ALA A 257 -13.25 -31.30 -18.98
N VAL A 258 -12.30 -31.95 -18.34
CA VAL A 258 -11.39 -31.36 -17.35
C VAL A 258 -9.97 -31.80 -17.66
N GLY A 259 -9.03 -30.87 -17.64
CA GLY A 259 -7.60 -31.11 -17.91
C GLY A 259 -6.76 -29.96 -17.39
N PHE A 260 -5.48 -29.92 -17.76
CA PHE A 260 -4.56 -28.80 -17.53
C PHE A 260 -3.46 -28.80 -18.59
#